data_AF-A0A3N9XU53-F1
#
_entry.id   AF-A0A3N9XU53-F1
#
_cell.length_a   1.000
_cell.length_b   1.000
_cell.length_c   1.000
_cell.angle_alpha   90.00
_cell.angle_beta   90.00
_cell.angle_gamma   90.00
#
_symmetry.space_group_name_H-M   'P 1'
#
loop_
_entity.id
_entity.type
_entity.pdbx_description
1 polymer ?
#
loop_
_entity_poly.entity_id
_entity_poly.type
_entity_poly.pdbx_seq_one_letter_code
_entity_poly.pdbx_strand_id
1 'polypeptide(L)'
;MVEEATPLALRQRNLDLVTRALDKAGIDGFHVRHADDLRSAIAVPRKHRVKVLKVLARATSTDGVTLRFVDSGRREVNASHRDAIAQVFHAVTDPFGHTVLGSSFACEVEFWRTVSPQEKPEADLVAPRGNQVATAVPESGETIRVPASQLSRFVPAGGPATYRTRSEFAGLGHEHVTFPIDLVYTWVDGDDSDWQARKNAALREHGQAEINLVGAHSSRYASRDELRYSLRSVVSFAPWVRQIYLVTDDQVPPWLDVEHPTVRVVRHREIFGDTGQLPTFNSHAIESRLHLIPGLSEHFIYVNDDMFFGRPLLPTTFFHANGIAKFFPSPAQLDVGPATVYDAPVTAAGKNNRRHIEERFGRSITQKMRHVPYPLRRSVLEDIERHLPAEVVGTSGHQFRHPKDLSIPSSLQHYWSFFSGQAVPGSIRYTYADLADPSTPVKLANLLARRHCDVFCLNDTDSGEVLLSEQLAMLTDFLSAYFPFRAPFELPAEVEAERARMTATARAATYLPEAAVVAGEQALTTGGVDGTTDEPEWVR
;
A
#
# COMPACT_ATOMS: atom_id res chain seq x y z
N MET A 1 18.27 10.42 -13.83
CA MET A 1 17.52 9.51 -14.72
C MET A 1 16.15 9.31 -14.10
N VAL A 2 15.10 9.23 -14.92
CA VAL A 2 13.71 9.05 -14.44
C VAL A 2 13.59 7.73 -13.71
N GLU A 3 14.21 6.68 -14.23
CA GLU A 3 14.00 5.27 -13.88
C GLU A 3 14.17 4.90 -12.40
N GLU A 4 14.86 5.73 -11.59
CA GLU A 4 15.15 5.45 -10.17
C GLU A 4 14.55 6.49 -9.20
N ALA A 5 13.78 7.46 -9.70
CA ALA A 5 13.29 8.57 -8.88
C ALA A 5 11.93 8.27 -8.24
N THR A 6 11.85 8.09 -6.92
CA THR A 6 10.54 7.97 -6.24
C THR A 6 10.06 9.31 -5.66
N PRO A 7 8.73 9.50 -5.45
CA PRO A 7 8.19 10.61 -4.68
C PRO A 7 8.90 10.88 -3.35
N LEU A 8 9.17 9.81 -2.57
CA LEU A 8 9.88 9.91 -1.30
C LEU A 8 11.33 10.37 -1.49
N ALA A 9 12.06 9.77 -2.43
CA ALA A 9 13.45 10.13 -2.73
C ALA A 9 13.57 11.59 -3.18
N LEU A 10 12.63 12.07 -4.01
CA LEU A 10 12.60 13.46 -4.47
C LEU A 10 12.32 14.43 -3.33
N ARG A 11 11.32 14.13 -2.48
CA ARG A 11 11.01 14.91 -1.28
C ARG A 11 12.24 15.04 -0.38
N GLN A 12 12.92 13.91 -0.11
CA GLN A 12 14.12 13.84 0.71
C GLN A 12 15.28 14.64 0.07
N ARG A 13 15.53 14.46 -1.23
CA ARG A 13 16.56 15.20 -1.98
C ARG A 13 16.36 16.72 -1.92
N ASN A 14 15.13 17.18 -2.06
CA ASN A 14 14.80 18.60 -1.99
C ASN A 14 15.05 19.17 -0.58
N LEU A 15 14.64 18.43 0.46
CA LEU A 15 14.88 18.81 1.85
C LEU A 15 16.38 18.86 2.19
N ASP A 16 17.12 17.83 1.78
CA ASP A 16 18.56 17.71 1.99
C ASP A 16 19.34 18.83 1.27
N LEU A 17 18.94 19.19 0.05
CA LEU A 17 19.55 20.30 -0.70
C LEU A 17 19.43 21.61 0.10
N VAL A 18 18.21 21.94 0.54
CA VAL A 18 17.96 23.19 1.28
C VAL A 18 18.67 23.17 2.64
N THR A 19 18.58 22.06 3.37
CA THR A 19 19.23 21.90 4.68
C THR A 19 20.74 22.12 4.58
N ARG A 20 21.42 21.43 3.64
CA ARG A 20 22.87 21.60 3.44
C ARG A 20 23.24 23.02 3.03
N ALA A 21 22.42 23.68 2.21
CA ALA A 21 22.66 25.05 1.79
C ALA A 21 22.60 26.04 2.96
N LEU A 22 21.60 25.88 3.85
CA LEU A 22 21.45 26.71 5.05
C LEU A 22 22.56 26.45 6.07
N ASP A 23 22.88 25.18 6.33
CA ASP A 23 23.96 24.78 7.26
C ASP A 23 25.32 25.34 6.80
N LYS A 24 25.66 25.20 5.51
CA LYS A 24 26.91 25.76 4.95
C LYS A 24 26.99 27.28 5.07
N ALA A 25 25.86 27.97 5.09
CA ALA A 25 25.78 29.42 5.25
C ALA A 25 25.73 29.88 6.72
N GLY A 26 25.74 28.96 7.69
CA GLY A 26 25.58 29.26 9.11
C GLY A 26 24.26 29.98 9.39
N ILE A 27 23.17 29.53 8.75
CA ILE A 27 21.82 30.07 9.00
C ILE A 27 21.10 29.06 9.88
N ASP A 28 20.72 29.50 11.08
CA ASP A 28 19.98 28.64 11.99
C ASP A 28 18.50 28.60 11.60
N GLY A 29 18.10 27.44 11.09
CA GLY A 29 16.73 27.12 10.71
C GLY A 29 16.34 25.78 11.31
N PHE A 30 15.04 25.58 11.52
CA PHE A 30 14.50 24.36 12.11
C PHE A 30 13.39 23.78 11.25
N HIS A 31 13.32 22.46 11.19
CA HIS A 31 12.33 21.76 10.39
C HIS A 31 10.96 21.83 11.04
N VAL A 32 9.92 21.92 10.22
CA VAL A 32 8.53 22.10 10.65
C VAL A 32 7.69 20.95 10.08
N ARG A 33 6.74 20.41 10.86
CA ARG A 33 5.76 19.45 10.35
C ARG A 33 4.78 20.13 9.41
N HIS A 34 5.04 20.04 8.13
CA HIS A 34 4.24 20.67 7.08
C HIS A 34 2.80 20.11 7.07
N ALA A 35 1.79 20.95 6.79
CA ALA A 35 0.38 20.53 6.77
C ALA A 35 0.05 19.48 5.68
N ASP A 36 0.90 19.37 4.66
CA ASP A 36 0.82 18.39 3.58
C ASP A 36 2.08 17.51 3.61
N ASP A 37 1.93 16.24 3.95
CA ASP A 37 3.03 15.31 4.23
C ASP A 37 3.95 15.05 3.04
N LEU A 38 3.51 15.34 1.82
CA LEU A 38 4.32 15.18 0.61
C LEU A 38 5.37 16.28 0.45
N ARG A 39 5.18 17.42 1.13
CA ARG A 39 6.17 18.51 1.19
C ARG A 39 6.93 18.47 2.51
N SER A 40 8.01 19.24 2.53
CA SER A 40 8.81 19.51 3.72
C SER A 40 8.92 21.02 3.94
N ALA A 41 9.15 21.42 5.18
CA ALA A 41 9.29 22.83 5.53
C ALA A 41 10.43 23.08 6.51
N ILE A 42 11.14 24.19 6.31
CA ILE A 42 12.15 24.73 7.22
C ILE A 42 11.73 26.15 7.58
N ALA A 43 11.55 26.40 8.87
CA ALA A 43 11.34 27.73 9.42
C ALA A 43 12.68 28.44 9.62
N VAL A 44 12.73 29.70 9.20
CA VAL A 44 13.84 30.60 9.45
C VAL A 44 13.30 31.94 9.94
N PRO A 45 13.90 32.56 10.97
CA PRO A 45 13.54 33.91 11.38
C PRO A 45 13.63 34.90 10.20
N ARG A 46 12.58 35.71 10.01
CA ARG A 46 12.43 36.62 8.87
C ARG A 46 13.58 37.62 8.73
N LYS A 47 14.28 37.95 9.82
CA LYS A 47 15.51 38.77 9.81
C LYS A 47 16.61 38.20 8.90
N HIS A 48 16.65 36.88 8.68
CA HIS A 48 17.62 36.23 7.80
C HIS A 48 17.18 36.09 6.34
N ARG A 49 15.97 36.56 5.99
CA ARG A 49 15.36 36.37 4.67
C ARG A 49 16.28 36.71 3.51
N VAL A 50 16.88 37.91 3.52
CA VAL A 50 17.77 38.35 2.42
C VAL A 50 18.98 37.42 2.26
N LYS A 51 19.56 36.96 3.37
CA LYS A 51 20.70 36.02 3.36
C LYS A 51 20.27 34.66 2.81
N VAL A 52 19.13 34.13 3.28
CA VAL A 52 18.55 32.87 2.81
C VAL A 52 18.29 32.92 1.31
N LEU A 53 17.64 33.97 0.79
CA LEU A 53 17.33 34.07 -0.63
C LEU A 53 18.58 34.04 -1.51
N LYS A 54 19.67 34.69 -1.08
CA LYS A 54 20.97 34.62 -1.76
C LYS A 54 21.57 33.21 -1.73
N VAL A 55 21.42 32.50 -0.62
CA VAL A 55 21.91 31.12 -0.46
C VAL A 55 21.12 30.16 -1.34
N LEU A 56 19.79 30.26 -1.34
CA LEU A 56 18.93 29.43 -2.18
C LEU A 56 19.20 29.67 -3.66
N ALA A 57 19.28 30.93 -4.10
CA ALA A 57 19.59 31.26 -5.50
C ALA A 57 20.91 30.63 -5.99
N ARG A 58 21.92 30.53 -5.12
CA ARG A 58 23.18 29.84 -5.42
C ARG A 58 23.04 28.32 -5.38
N ALA A 59 22.27 27.78 -4.43
CA ALA A 59 22.08 26.34 -4.29
C ALA A 59 21.20 25.76 -5.42
N THR A 60 20.35 26.58 -6.04
CA THR A 60 19.46 26.19 -7.14
C THR A 60 19.96 26.64 -8.51
N SER A 61 21.23 27.08 -8.63
CA SER A 61 21.80 27.46 -9.93
C SER A 61 22.21 26.25 -10.79
N THR A 62 22.02 25.03 -10.28
CA THR A 62 22.27 23.76 -10.99
C THR A 62 21.07 23.35 -11.83
N ASP A 63 21.31 22.69 -12.94
CA ASP A 63 20.25 22.21 -13.85
C ASP A 63 19.21 21.34 -13.14
N GLY A 64 17.93 21.56 -13.50
CA GLY A 64 16.80 20.78 -13.01
C GLY A 64 16.26 21.17 -11.62
N VAL A 65 16.85 22.16 -10.94
CA VAL A 65 16.34 22.70 -9.67
C VAL A 65 15.57 23.99 -9.91
N THR A 66 14.32 24.04 -9.47
CA THR A 66 13.49 25.24 -9.49
C THR A 66 13.45 25.89 -8.11
N LEU A 67 13.74 27.19 -8.07
CA LEU A 67 13.40 28.08 -6.96
C LEU A 67 12.27 28.99 -7.43
N ARG A 68 11.12 28.93 -6.74
CA ARG A 68 10.02 29.87 -6.95
C ARG A 68 9.45 30.35 -5.62
N PHE A 69 8.50 31.28 -5.68
CA PHE A 69 7.89 31.86 -4.49
C PHE A 69 6.39 31.69 -4.50
N VAL A 70 5.83 31.30 -3.35
CA VAL A 70 4.39 31.12 -3.17
C VAL A 70 3.90 31.87 -1.94
N ASP A 71 2.64 32.28 -1.93
CA ASP A 71 1.99 32.80 -0.71
C ASP A 71 1.49 31.66 0.20
N SER A 72 0.87 32.01 1.33
CA SER A 72 0.28 31.03 2.26
C SER A 72 -0.84 30.19 1.63
N GLY A 73 -1.51 30.72 0.60
CA GLY A 73 -2.50 30.04 -0.23
C GLY A 73 -1.90 29.22 -1.39
N ARG A 74 -0.57 29.09 -1.45
CA ARG A 74 0.20 28.39 -2.49
C ARG A 74 0.07 29.00 -3.90
N ARG A 75 -0.37 30.25 -4.02
CA ARG A 75 -0.37 30.98 -5.29
C ARG A 75 1.03 31.50 -5.57
N GLU A 76 1.45 31.42 -6.82
CA GLU A 76 2.76 31.94 -7.22
C GLU A 76 2.79 33.46 -7.07
N VAL A 77 3.84 33.96 -6.41
CA VAL A 77 4.02 35.39 -6.12
C VAL A 77 5.48 35.79 -6.37
N ASN A 78 5.74 37.10 -6.37
CA ASN A 78 7.10 37.60 -6.42
C ASN A 78 7.82 37.45 -5.07
N ALA A 79 9.15 37.35 -5.11
CA ALA A 79 9.99 37.31 -3.91
C ALA A 79 9.81 38.54 -2.99
N SER A 80 9.32 39.66 -3.52
CA SER A 80 9.04 40.86 -2.73
C SER A 80 7.76 40.77 -1.89
N HIS A 81 6.86 39.82 -2.20
CA HIS A 81 5.60 39.66 -1.48
C HIS A 81 5.84 39.40 0.01
N ARG A 82 5.03 40.04 0.87
CA ARG A 82 5.25 40.10 2.32
C ARG A 82 5.38 38.72 2.97
N ASP A 83 4.51 37.81 2.53
CA ASP A 83 4.35 36.45 3.07
C ASP A 83 4.86 35.39 2.08
N ALA A 84 5.78 35.76 1.19
CA ALA A 84 6.37 34.82 0.25
C ALA A 84 7.18 33.73 0.96
N ILE A 85 6.85 32.48 0.66
CA ILE A 85 7.56 31.25 1.03
C ILE A 85 8.42 30.84 -0.15
N ALA A 86 9.69 30.51 0.09
CA ALA A 86 10.58 30.05 -0.97
C ALA A 86 10.39 28.54 -1.16
N GLN A 87 9.99 28.12 -2.36
CA GLN A 87 9.76 26.72 -2.69
C GLN A 87 10.88 26.22 -3.60
N VAL A 88 11.58 25.18 -3.14
CA VAL A 88 12.71 24.54 -3.84
C VAL A 88 12.35 23.11 -4.19
N PHE A 89 12.44 22.75 -5.46
CA PHE A 89 12.22 21.38 -5.91
C PHE A 89 13.01 21.05 -7.17
N HIS A 90 13.43 19.79 -7.30
CA HIS A 90 13.85 19.25 -8.58
C HIS A 90 12.63 18.78 -9.37
N ALA A 91 12.57 19.09 -10.66
CA ALA A 91 11.59 18.52 -11.56
C ALA A 91 12.15 17.24 -12.21
N VAL A 92 11.34 16.18 -12.23
CA VAL A 92 11.65 14.94 -12.95
C VAL A 92 10.69 14.86 -14.13
N THR A 93 11.24 14.80 -15.34
CA THR A 93 10.47 14.72 -16.58
C THR A 93 10.66 13.38 -17.25
N ASP A 94 9.62 12.81 -17.86
CA ASP A 94 9.73 11.65 -18.74
C ASP A 94 10.60 11.97 -19.99
N PRO A 95 10.98 10.98 -20.81
CA PRO A 95 11.75 11.21 -22.05
C PRO A 95 11.07 12.15 -23.06
N PHE A 96 9.76 12.39 -22.93
CA PHE A 96 8.97 13.28 -23.78
C PHE A 96 8.86 14.70 -23.20
N GLY A 97 9.48 14.97 -22.05
CA GLY A 97 9.51 16.28 -21.41
C GLY A 97 8.33 16.57 -20.49
N HIS A 98 7.43 15.62 -20.22
CA HIS A 98 6.34 15.81 -19.28
C HIS A 98 6.83 15.67 -17.84
N THR A 99 6.48 16.63 -16.97
CA THR A 99 6.85 16.56 -15.55
C THR A 99 6.06 15.45 -14.85
N VAL A 100 6.76 14.40 -14.40
CA VAL A 100 6.20 13.28 -13.63
C VAL A 100 6.21 13.59 -12.13
N LEU A 101 7.30 14.21 -11.64
CA LEU A 101 7.43 14.65 -10.25
C LEU A 101 7.91 16.10 -10.22
N GLY A 102 7.34 16.91 -9.32
CA GLY A 102 7.69 18.33 -9.24
C GLY A 102 7.31 18.96 -7.90
N SER A 103 6.70 20.14 -7.93
CA SER A 103 6.44 20.98 -6.75
C SER A 103 5.58 20.36 -5.64
N SER A 104 4.89 19.25 -5.90
CA SER A 104 4.20 18.46 -4.87
C SER A 104 5.14 17.87 -3.83
N PHE A 105 6.43 17.72 -4.16
CA PHE A 105 7.47 17.15 -3.28
C PHE A 105 8.52 18.19 -2.88
N ALA A 106 8.16 19.47 -2.90
CA ALA A 106 9.09 20.55 -2.63
C ALA A 106 9.52 20.62 -1.15
N CYS A 107 10.70 21.21 -0.94
CA CYS A 107 11.08 21.80 0.33
C CYS A 107 10.73 23.28 0.33
N GLU A 108 10.06 23.72 1.38
CA GLU A 108 9.61 25.10 1.53
C GLU A 108 10.34 25.80 2.68
N VAL A 109 10.91 26.97 2.42
CA VAL A 109 11.53 27.81 3.45
C VAL A 109 10.55 28.89 3.85
N GLU A 110 10.08 28.80 5.08
CA GLU A 110 9.12 29.72 5.68
C GLU A 110 9.85 30.80 6.48
N PHE A 111 9.51 32.07 6.24
CA PHE A 111 10.11 33.20 6.96
C PHE A 111 9.24 33.63 8.14
N TRP A 112 9.53 33.08 9.32
CA TRP A 112 8.74 33.29 10.54
C TRP A 112 9.01 34.66 11.16
N ARG A 113 7.96 35.35 11.60
CA ARG A 113 8.05 36.71 12.14
C ARG A 113 8.27 36.69 13.65
N THR A 114 9.28 37.40 14.13
CA THR A 114 9.36 37.75 15.55
C THR A 114 8.24 38.74 15.91
N VAL A 115 7.48 38.41 16.94
CA VAL A 115 6.42 39.25 17.52
C VAL A 115 6.66 39.27 19.03
N SER A 116 6.71 40.45 19.63
CA SER A 116 6.87 40.61 21.09
C SER A 116 5.53 41.05 21.69
N PRO A 117 4.73 40.15 22.26
CA PRO A 117 3.48 40.52 22.92
C PRO A 117 3.77 41.36 24.18
N GLN A 118 2.93 42.35 24.47
CA GLN A 118 3.08 43.19 25.67
C GLN A 118 2.90 42.38 26.97
N GLU A 119 2.21 41.26 26.90
CA GLU A 119 1.82 40.41 28.04
C GLU A 119 2.76 39.22 28.26
N LYS A 120 3.78 39.03 27.40
CA LYS A 120 4.75 37.93 27.54
C LYS A 120 6.17 38.48 27.69
N PRO A 121 6.99 37.89 28.57
CA PRO A 121 8.39 38.31 28.75
C PRO A 121 9.27 37.94 27.56
N GLU A 122 8.87 36.95 26.75
CA GLU A 122 9.62 36.46 25.60
C GLU A 122 8.88 36.74 24.29
N ALA A 123 9.64 37.04 23.23
CA ALA A 123 9.09 37.15 21.89
C ALA A 123 8.73 35.77 21.32
N ASP A 124 7.73 35.72 20.45
CA ASP A 124 7.31 34.54 19.72
C ASP A 124 7.79 34.64 18.24
N LEU A 125 8.20 33.52 17.66
CA LEU A 125 8.28 33.33 16.22
C LEU A 125 6.93 32.82 15.71
N VAL A 126 6.29 33.62 14.84
CA VAL A 126 4.97 33.34 14.27
C VAL A 126 5.11 32.86 12.83
N ALA A 127 4.49 31.72 12.52
CA ALA A 127 4.50 31.09 11.21
C ALA A 127 3.71 31.91 10.17
N PRO A 128 4.10 31.90 8.88
CA PRO A 128 3.33 32.55 7.82
C PRO A 128 2.02 31.82 7.48
N ARG A 129 1.83 30.58 7.96
CA ARG A 129 0.63 29.75 7.76
C ARG A 129 0.53 28.66 8.84
N GLY A 130 -0.60 27.98 8.90
CA GLY A 130 -0.79 26.81 9.75
C GLY A 130 0.11 25.64 9.37
N ASN A 131 0.53 24.87 10.37
CA ASN A 131 1.27 23.62 10.25
C ASN A 131 0.66 22.57 11.21
N GLN A 132 1.21 21.35 11.29
CA GLN A 132 0.60 20.28 12.09
C GLN A 132 0.77 20.45 13.62
N VAL A 133 1.48 21.47 14.10
CA VAL A 133 1.89 21.58 15.51
C VAL A 133 1.46 22.89 16.14
N ALA A 134 2.01 24.00 15.68
CA ALA A 134 1.90 25.29 16.36
C ALA A 134 2.03 26.44 15.38
N THR A 135 1.15 27.43 15.48
CA THR A 135 1.19 28.67 14.68
C THR A 135 2.24 29.66 15.17
N ALA A 136 2.69 29.52 16.41
CA ALA A 136 3.76 30.30 17.00
C ALA A 136 4.56 29.44 18.00
N VAL A 137 5.85 29.71 18.14
CA VAL A 137 6.73 29.13 19.16
C VAL A 137 7.55 30.24 19.82
N PRO A 138 8.03 30.08 21.06
CA PRO A 138 8.94 31.04 21.66
C PRO A 138 10.19 31.27 20.77
N GLU A 139 10.69 32.50 20.70
CA GLU A 139 11.83 32.85 19.86
C GLU A 139 13.10 32.13 20.31
N SER A 140 13.30 32.00 21.63
CA SER A 140 14.30 31.11 22.21
C SER A 140 13.70 29.72 22.42
N GLY A 141 14.57 28.73 22.57
CA GLY A 141 14.16 27.38 22.96
C GLY A 141 15.01 26.30 22.30
N GLU A 142 14.75 25.08 22.74
CA GLU A 142 15.66 23.97 22.49
C GLU A 142 15.56 23.46 21.06
N THR A 143 16.72 23.26 20.46
CA THR A 143 16.86 22.70 19.14
C THR A 143 17.46 21.31 19.24
N ILE A 144 16.73 20.32 18.73
CA ILE A 144 17.09 18.90 18.80
C ILE A 144 17.18 18.29 17.40
N ARG A 145 17.68 17.05 17.31
CA ARG A 145 17.63 16.25 16.07
C ARG A 145 16.61 15.13 16.20
N VAL A 146 15.77 14.99 15.17
CA VAL A 146 14.75 13.94 15.11
C VAL A 146 14.84 13.13 13.82
N PRO A 147 14.40 11.86 13.82
CA PRO A 147 14.21 11.09 12.59
C PRO A 147 13.26 11.81 11.63
N ALA A 148 13.52 11.67 10.32
CA ALA A 148 12.68 12.24 9.27
C ALA A 148 11.21 11.79 9.34
N SER A 149 10.96 10.57 9.83
CA SER A 149 9.62 10.02 10.07
C SER A 149 8.82 10.80 11.10
N GLN A 150 9.46 11.47 12.06
CA GLN A 150 8.74 12.34 13.01
C GLN A 150 8.26 13.64 12.36
N LEU A 151 8.85 14.04 11.23
CA LEU A 151 8.53 15.29 10.54
C LEU A 151 7.52 15.15 9.40
N SER A 152 7.19 13.92 9.00
CA SER A 152 6.15 13.63 8.00
C SER A 152 5.68 12.19 8.09
N ARG A 153 4.36 11.99 8.01
CA ARG A 153 3.72 10.66 8.02
C ARG A 153 3.92 9.88 6.72
N PHE A 154 4.48 10.52 5.69
CA PHE A 154 4.82 9.88 4.42
C PHE A 154 6.20 9.21 4.46
N VAL A 155 7.04 9.55 5.44
CA VAL A 155 8.40 8.99 5.56
C VAL A 155 8.36 7.74 6.45
N PRO A 156 8.88 6.59 5.99
CA PRO A 156 8.92 5.36 6.79
C PRO A 156 9.76 5.52 8.06
N ALA A 157 9.38 4.80 9.11
CA ALA A 157 10.18 4.68 10.31
C ALA A 157 11.49 3.90 10.04
N GLY A 158 12.53 4.13 10.85
CA GLY A 158 13.81 3.42 10.76
C GLY A 158 14.77 3.92 9.68
N GLY A 159 14.40 4.94 8.89
CA GLY A 159 15.31 5.57 7.95
C GLY A 159 16.46 6.33 8.64
N PRO A 160 17.65 6.43 7.99
CA PRO A 160 18.84 7.05 8.61
C PRO A 160 18.79 8.58 8.66
N ALA A 161 17.88 9.20 7.90
CA ALA A 161 17.78 10.65 7.79
C ALA A 161 17.29 11.26 9.11
N THR A 162 18.07 12.21 9.64
CA THR A 162 17.71 13.01 10.82
C THR A 162 17.83 14.49 10.51
N TYR A 163 17.00 15.31 11.15
CA TYR A 163 16.93 16.74 10.89
C TYR A 163 16.83 17.54 12.17
N ARG A 164 17.37 18.76 12.12
CA ARG A 164 17.30 19.73 13.22
C ARG A 164 15.89 20.33 13.28
N THR A 165 15.23 20.22 14.43
CA THR A 165 13.92 20.80 14.69
C THR A 165 13.86 21.39 16.10
N ARG A 166 12.76 22.04 16.41
CA ARG A 166 12.43 22.58 17.74
C ARG A 166 11.76 21.50 18.58
N SER A 167 12.03 21.44 19.89
CA SER A 167 11.51 20.35 20.76
C SER A 167 9.98 20.23 20.72
N GLU A 168 9.28 21.34 20.48
CA GLU A 168 7.84 21.42 20.26
C GLU A 168 7.37 20.56 19.06
N PHE A 169 8.22 20.34 18.06
CA PHE A 169 7.92 19.55 16.86
C PHE A 169 8.36 18.08 16.96
N ALA A 170 9.01 17.69 18.07
CA ALA A 170 9.57 16.35 18.25
C ALA A 170 8.52 15.27 18.51
N GLY A 171 7.41 15.65 19.16
CA GLY A 171 6.33 14.73 19.50
C GLY A 171 5.57 14.25 18.26
N LEU A 172 5.15 12.98 18.27
CA LEU A 172 4.23 12.45 17.29
C LEU A 172 2.81 12.97 17.57
N GLY A 173 2.08 13.34 16.52
CA GLY A 173 0.66 13.65 16.62
C GLY A 173 -0.19 12.39 16.84
N HIS A 174 -1.41 12.56 17.37
CA HIS A 174 -2.38 11.47 17.59
C HIS A 174 -2.74 10.69 16.32
N GLU A 175 -2.49 11.28 15.15
CA GLU A 175 -2.78 10.74 13.83
C GLU A 175 -1.61 9.95 13.22
N HIS A 176 -0.49 9.81 13.95
CA HIS A 176 0.68 9.08 13.49
C HIS A 176 0.51 7.57 13.69
N VAL A 177 0.58 6.80 12.61
CA VAL A 177 0.56 5.32 12.68
C VAL A 177 1.95 4.83 13.06
N THR A 178 2.05 4.07 14.16
CA THR A 178 3.33 3.59 14.71
C THR A 178 3.51 2.07 14.67
N PHE A 179 2.48 1.33 14.26
CA PHE A 179 2.56 -0.11 14.05
C PHE A 179 2.98 -0.43 12.61
N PRO A 180 3.64 -1.58 12.37
CA PRO A 180 4.03 -1.98 11.04
C PRO A 180 2.80 -2.33 10.18
N ILE A 181 2.90 -2.08 8.86
CA ILE A 181 1.91 -2.51 7.88
C ILE A 181 2.60 -3.28 6.77
N ASP A 182 2.15 -4.50 6.51
CA ASP A 182 2.61 -5.30 5.37
C ASP A 182 1.62 -5.28 4.21
N LEU A 183 2.10 -5.63 3.01
CA LEU A 183 1.25 -5.99 1.88
C LEU A 183 1.30 -7.49 1.63
N VAL A 184 0.16 -8.06 1.26
CA VAL A 184 0.06 -9.44 0.79
C VAL A 184 -0.52 -9.41 -0.61
N TYR A 185 0.25 -9.89 -1.58
CA TYR A 185 -0.18 -10.10 -2.95
C TYR A 185 -0.47 -11.57 -3.19
N THR A 186 -1.48 -11.86 -4.00
CA THR A 186 -1.67 -13.20 -4.59
C THR A 186 -1.43 -13.11 -6.08
N TRP A 187 -0.64 -14.04 -6.62
CA TRP A 187 -0.32 -14.06 -8.05
C TRP A 187 -0.11 -15.47 -8.57
N VAL A 188 -0.50 -15.68 -9.82
CA VAL A 188 -0.22 -16.88 -10.59
C VAL A 188 0.15 -16.48 -12.02
N ASP A 189 1.15 -17.16 -12.58
CA ASP A 189 1.45 -17.10 -14.00
C ASP A 189 0.59 -18.14 -14.72
N GLY A 190 -0.42 -17.70 -15.46
CA GLY A 190 -1.25 -18.61 -16.24
C GLY A 190 -0.63 -19.12 -17.52
N ASP A 191 0.47 -18.49 -17.97
CA ASP A 191 1.23 -18.92 -19.14
C ASP A 191 2.29 -19.96 -18.77
N ASP A 192 2.45 -20.26 -17.48
CA ASP A 192 3.31 -21.32 -16.98
C ASP A 192 2.75 -22.72 -17.35
N SER A 193 3.48 -23.42 -18.23
CA SER A 193 3.12 -24.76 -18.71
C SER A 193 3.02 -25.80 -17.60
N ASP A 194 3.84 -25.71 -16.55
CA ASP A 194 3.83 -26.66 -15.42
C ASP A 194 2.56 -26.49 -14.59
N TRP A 195 2.14 -25.23 -14.39
CA TRP A 195 0.89 -24.89 -13.72
C TRP A 195 -0.33 -25.32 -14.55
N GLN A 196 -0.33 -25.05 -15.86
CA GLN A 196 -1.40 -25.48 -16.76
C GLN A 196 -1.57 -27.00 -16.77
N ALA A 197 -0.47 -27.76 -16.75
CA ALA A 197 -0.51 -29.21 -16.67
C ALA A 197 -1.18 -29.71 -15.37
N ARG A 198 -0.82 -29.13 -14.22
CA ARG A 198 -1.45 -29.44 -12.91
C ARG A 198 -2.93 -29.08 -12.89
N LYS A 199 -3.30 -27.91 -13.40
CA LYS A 199 -4.71 -27.48 -13.53
C LYS A 199 -5.52 -28.42 -14.39
N ASN A 200 -5.02 -28.77 -15.57
CA ASN A 200 -5.69 -29.67 -16.50
C ASN A 200 -5.79 -31.12 -15.97
N ALA A 201 -4.86 -31.55 -15.13
CA ALA A 201 -4.99 -32.82 -14.40
C ALA A 201 -6.13 -32.76 -13.39
N ALA A 202 -6.16 -31.74 -12.52
CA ALA A 202 -7.23 -31.57 -11.54
C ALA A 202 -8.61 -31.42 -12.19
N LEU A 203 -8.73 -30.66 -13.30
CA LEU A 203 -9.99 -30.54 -14.04
C LEU A 203 -10.52 -31.89 -14.57
N ARG A 204 -9.61 -32.81 -14.95
CA ARG A 204 -9.99 -34.16 -15.41
C ARG A 204 -10.45 -35.05 -14.27
N GLU A 205 -9.90 -34.89 -13.07
CA GLU A 205 -10.25 -35.66 -11.87
C GLU A 205 -11.62 -35.29 -11.31
N HIS A 206 -12.00 -34.00 -11.32
CA HIS A 206 -13.29 -33.51 -10.81
C HIS A 206 -14.46 -33.66 -11.81
N GLY A 207 -14.17 -33.91 -13.10
CA GLY A 207 -15.18 -33.98 -14.15
C GLY A 207 -15.83 -32.63 -14.49
N GLN A 208 -16.46 -32.50 -15.67
CA GLN A 208 -17.06 -31.23 -16.13
C GLN A 208 -18.28 -30.76 -15.30
N ALA A 209 -18.84 -31.60 -14.42
CA ALA A 209 -20.11 -31.34 -13.75
C ALA A 209 -20.01 -30.51 -12.46
N GLU A 210 -18.83 -30.41 -11.82
CA GLU A 210 -18.64 -29.67 -10.56
C GLU A 210 -18.01 -28.27 -10.76
N ILE A 211 -17.65 -27.93 -12.00
CA ILE A 211 -16.94 -26.68 -12.30
C ILE A 211 -17.96 -25.67 -12.82
N ASN A 212 -18.12 -24.55 -12.10
CA ASN A 212 -18.77 -23.37 -12.64
C ASN A 212 -18.02 -22.95 -13.91
N LEU A 213 -18.61 -23.23 -15.08
CA LEU A 213 -17.97 -23.12 -16.40
C LEU A 213 -17.34 -21.73 -16.65
N VAL A 214 -17.90 -20.68 -16.06
CA VAL A 214 -17.42 -19.29 -16.13
C VAL A 214 -16.03 -19.08 -15.45
N GLY A 215 -15.62 -19.97 -14.54
CA GLY A 215 -14.34 -19.88 -13.82
C GLY A 215 -13.15 -20.57 -14.52
N ALA A 216 -13.39 -21.34 -15.59
CA ALA A 216 -12.38 -22.19 -16.22
C ALA A 216 -11.64 -21.54 -17.41
N HIS A 217 -12.05 -20.33 -17.84
CA HIS A 217 -11.57 -19.70 -19.06
C HIS A 217 -10.14 -19.12 -18.95
N SER A 218 -9.40 -19.17 -20.08
CA SER A 218 -7.96 -18.89 -20.20
C SER A 218 -7.56 -17.42 -20.03
N SER A 219 -8.48 -16.48 -20.25
CA SER A 219 -8.25 -15.03 -20.14
C SER A 219 -7.93 -14.56 -18.72
N ARG A 220 -8.47 -15.25 -17.70
CA ARG A 220 -8.25 -14.93 -16.27
C ARG A 220 -6.82 -15.10 -15.77
N TYR A 221 -5.93 -15.70 -16.55
CA TYR A 221 -4.58 -16.05 -16.08
C TYR A 221 -3.45 -15.53 -16.99
N ALA A 222 -3.74 -14.80 -18.06
CA ALA A 222 -2.69 -14.23 -18.92
C ALA A 222 -1.89 -13.16 -18.16
N SER A 223 -0.57 -13.32 -18.06
CA SER A 223 0.30 -12.37 -17.34
C SER A 223 0.71 -11.23 -18.27
N ARG A 224 0.39 -9.97 -17.91
CA ARG A 224 0.65 -8.76 -18.73
C ARG A 224 1.48 -7.72 -17.97
N ASP A 225 2.38 -8.21 -17.11
CA ASP A 225 3.20 -7.40 -16.20
C ASP A 225 2.40 -6.54 -15.19
N GLU A 226 1.10 -6.77 -14.98
CA GLU A 226 0.29 -6.03 -14.02
C GLU A 226 0.89 -6.07 -12.61
N LEU A 227 1.32 -7.26 -12.16
CA LEU A 227 2.00 -7.43 -10.87
C LEU A 227 3.24 -6.52 -10.77
N ARG A 228 4.07 -6.47 -11.82
CA ARG A 228 5.30 -5.65 -11.84
C ARG A 228 4.95 -4.19 -11.60
N TYR A 229 3.98 -3.67 -12.35
CA TYR A 229 3.57 -2.27 -12.26
C TYR A 229 2.77 -1.97 -10.98
N SER A 230 1.99 -2.93 -10.48
CA SER A 230 1.32 -2.82 -9.19
C SER A 230 2.34 -2.67 -8.06
N LEU A 231 3.41 -3.47 -8.07
CA LEU A 231 4.51 -3.35 -7.12
C LEU A 231 5.31 -2.04 -7.29
N ARG A 232 5.53 -1.55 -8.52
CA ARG A 232 6.08 -0.19 -8.74
C ARG A 232 5.19 0.90 -8.14
N SER A 233 3.87 0.72 -8.19
CA SER A 233 2.92 1.65 -7.58
C SER A 233 3.07 1.72 -6.06
N VAL A 234 3.34 0.58 -5.41
CA VAL A 234 3.64 0.50 -3.96
C VAL A 234 4.89 1.29 -3.63
N VAL A 235 6.00 1.03 -4.34
CA VAL A 235 7.29 1.71 -4.13
C VAL A 235 7.14 3.23 -4.30
N SER A 236 6.33 3.65 -5.25
CA SER A 236 6.10 5.07 -5.53
C SER A 236 5.23 5.75 -4.46
N PHE A 237 4.16 5.06 -4.02
CA PHE A 237 3.03 5.73 -3.38
C PHE A 237 2.67 5.25 -1.98
N ALA A 238 3.27 4.16 -1.51
CA ALA A 238 3.11 3.63 -0.16
C ALA A 238 4.46 3.26 0.47
N PRO A 239 5.43 4.20 0.56
CA PRO A 239 6.79 3.89 1.01
C PRO A 239 6.90 3.54 2.51
N TRP A 240 5.80 3.61 3.25
CA TRP A 240 5.67 3.25 4.66
C TRP A 240 5.38 1.76 4.89
N VAL A 241 5.15 0.98 3.82
CA VAL A 241 5.00 -0.47 3.88
C VAL A 241 6.29 -1.09 4.41
N ARG A 242 6.16 -2.01 5.38
CA ARG A 242 7.29 -2.73 5.98
C ARG A 242 7.77 -3.86 5.08
N GLN A 243 6.88 -4.79 4.74
CA GLN A 243 7.18 -5.99 3.96
C GLN A 243 6.11 -6.24 2.90
N ILE A 244 6.52 -6.77 1.75
CA ILE A 244 5.64 -7.28 0.71
C ILE A 244 5.76 -8.79 0.68
N TYR A 245 4.66 -9.50 0.92
CA TYR A 245 4.56 -10.94 0.75
C TYR A 245 3.89 -11.25 -0.59
N LEU A 246 4.58 -11.94 -1.47
CA LEU A 246 4.03 -12.40 -2.75
C LEU A 246 3.67 -13.89 -2.62
N VAL A 247 2.38 -14.17 -2.44
CA VAL A 247 1.84 -15.51 -2.30
C VAL A 247 1.63 -16.13 -3.68
N THR A 248 2.31 -17.25 -3.95
CA THR A 248 2.32 -17.90 -5.26
C THR A 248 2.15 -19.42 -5.17
N ASP A 249 1.77 -20.02 -6.30
CA ASP A 249 1.67 -21.48 -6.47
C ASP A 249 3.01 -22.11 -6.84
N ASP A 250 4.04 -21.87 -6.02
CA ASP A 250 5.43 -22.24 -6.32
C ASP A 250 5.92 -21.59 -7.62
N GLN A 251 5.66 -20.28 -7.78
CA GLN A 251 6.05 -19.52 -8.97
C GLN A 251 6.85 -18.27 -8.59
N VAL A 252 7.78 -17.88 -9.47
CA VAL A 252 8.57 -16.64 -9.37
C VAL A 252 8.51 -15.89 -10.70
N PRO A 253 8.17 -14.58 -10.72
CA PRO A 253 8.30 -13.74 -11.91
C PRO A 253 9.76 -13.61 -12.37
N PRO A 254 10.06 -13.55 -13.68
CA PRO A 254 11.44 -13.53 -14.17
C PRO A 254 12.22 -12.27 -13.77
N TRP A 255 11.52 -11.15 -13.54
CA TRP A 255 12.11 -9.87 -13.15
C TRP A 255 12.35 -9.71 -11.65
N LEU A 256 11.83 -10.61 -10.81
CA LEU A 256 11.85 -10.42 -9.36
C LEU A 256 13.17 -10.91 -8.74
N ASP A 257 13.82 -10.02 -7.99
CA ASP A 257 14.88 -10.38 -7.05
C ASP A 257 14.27 -10.90 -5.75
N VAL A 258 14.32 -12.22 -5.57
CA VAL A 258 13.76 -12.92 -4.39
C VAL A 258 14.59 -12.75 -3.13
N GLU A 259 15.83 -12.26 -3.24
CA GLU A 259 16.72 -12.01 -2.11
C GLU A 259 16.57 -10.58 -1.55
N HIS A 260 15.81 -9.72 -2.25
CA HIS A 260 15.63 -8.33 -1.83
C HIS A 260 14.82 -8.26 -0.52
N PRO A 261 15.31 -7.59 0.55
CA PRO A 261 14.76 -7.72 1.89
C PRO A 261 13.29 -7.28 2.04
N THR A 262 12.83 -6.36 1.20
CA THR A 262 11.45 -5.84 1.23
C THR A 262 10.40 -6.80 0.66
N VAL A 263 10.80 -7.80 -0.14
CA VAL A 263 9.88 -8.74 -0.78
C VAL A 263 10.18 -10.15 -0.31
N ARG A 264 9.16 -10.90 0.06
CA ARG A 264 9.26 -12.34 0.34
C ARG A 264 8.25 -13.08 -0.51
N VAL A 265 8.72 -14.04 -1.32
CA VAL A 265 7.84 -14.99 -1.97
C VAL A 265 7.41 -16.04 -0.94
N VAL A 266 6.11 -16.29 -0.85
CA VAL A 266 5.50 -17.26 0.05
C VAL A 266 4.75 -18.27 -0.81
N ARG A 267 5.02 -19.55 -0.63
CA ARG A 267 4.34 -20.59 -1.41
C ARG A 267 3.00 -20.93 -0.79
N HIS A 268 2.02 -21.34 -1.59
CA HIS A 268 0.74 -21.85 -1.08
C HIS A 268 0.94 -22.92 0.00
N ARG A 269 1.85 -23.87 -0.21
CA ARG A 269 2.16 -24.91 0.78
C ARG A 269 2.68 -24.41 2.13
N GLU A 270 3.28 -23.21 2.20
CA GLU A 270 3.70 -22.61 3.47
C GLU A 270 2.52 -22.15 4.34
N ILE A 271 1.40 -21.76 3.71
CA ILE A 271 0.21 -21.22 4.42
C ILE A 271 -0.94 -22.21 4.52
N PHE A 272 -0.98 -23.24 3.65
CA PHE A 272 -1.97 -24.31 3.77
C PHE A 272 -1.57 -25.34 4.83
N GLY A 273 -0.28 -25.64 4.99
CA GLY A 273 0.16 -26.74 5.87
C GLY A 273 -0.60 -28.02 5.56
N ASP A 274 -1.17 -28.65 6.60
CA ASP A 274 -2.01 -29.86 6.47
C ASP A 274 -3.51 -29.54 6.26
N THR A 275 -3.87 -28.27 6.06
CA THR A 275 -5.26 -27.81 5.95
C THR A 275 -5.61 -27.37 4.54
N GLY A 276 -6.63 -28.00 3.95
CA GLY A 276 -7.09 -27.74 2.58
C GLY A 276 -6.51 -28.72 1.56
N GLN A 277 -6.64 -28.38 0.27
CA GLN A 277 -6.18 -29.25 -0.82
C GLN A 277 -5.31 -28.47 -1.82
N LEU A 278 -4.06 -28.90 -1.99
CA LEU A 278 -3.13 -28.38 -2.99
C LEU A 278 -2.86 -29.42 -4.10
N PRO A 279 -2.59 -28.99 -5.34
CA PRO A 279 -2.64 -27.61 -5.80
C PRO A 279 -4.07 -27.06 -5.84
N THR A 280 -4.23 -25.76 -5.61
CA THR A 280 -5.54 -25.09 -5.71
C THR A 280 -5.50 -24.02 -6.78
N PHE A 281 -6.62 -23.86 -7.47
CA PHE A 281 -6.88 -22.86 -8.49
C PHE A 281 -8.05 -21.96 -8.05
N ASN A 282 -8.35 -21.96 -6.75
CA ASN A 282 -9.40 -21.20 -6.12
C ASN A 282 -8.82 -20.07 -5.27
N SER A 283 -9.04 -18.83 -5.68
CA SER A 283 -8.58 -17.68 -4.89
C SER A 283 -9.20 -17.64 -3.49
N HIS A 284 -10.45 -18.08 -3.29
CA HIS A 284 -11.09 -18.08 -1.95
C HIS A 284 -10.35 -19.06 -1.04
N ALA A 285 -9.92 -20.21 -1.56
CA ALA A 285 -9.11 -21.15 -0.82
C ALA A 285 -7.79 -20.52 -0.39
N ILE A 286 -7.07 -19.87 -1.31
CA ILE A 286 -5.78 -19.20 -1.02
C ILE A 286 -5.97 -18.05 -0.01
N GLU A 287 -6.95 -17.19 -0.29
CA GLU A 287 -7.35 -16.03 0.51
C GLU A 287 -7.72 -16.42 1.95
N SER A 288 -8.31 -17.60 2.15
CA SER A 288 -8.70 -18.11 3.49
C SER A 288 -7.52 -18.45 4.41
N ARG A 289 -6.29 -18.51 3.88
CA ARG A 289 -5.08 -18.89 4.62
C ARG A 289 -4.05 -17.77 4.76
N LEU A 290 -4.30 -16.57 4.23
CA LEU A 290 -3.29 -15.49 4.18
C LEU A 290 -2.79 -15.04 5.57
N HIS A 291 -3.61 -15.14 6.62
CA HIS A 291 -3.19 -14.78 7.98
C HIS A 291 -2.13 -15.72 8.58
N LEU A 292 -1.87 -16.87 7.94
CA LEU A 292 -0.88 -17.85 8.38
C LEU A 292 0.52 -17.61 7.80
N ILE A 293 0.70 -16.55 7.00
CA ILE A 293 2.02 -16.15 6.51
C ILE A 293 2.97 -15.91 7.70
N PRO A 294 4.09 -16.64 7.80
CA PRO A 294 5.04 -16.45 8.89
C PRO A 294 5.61 -15.02 8.92
N GLY A 295 5.54 -14.38 10.09
CA GLY A 295 6.05 -13.02 10.30
C GLY A 295 5.08 -11.88 9.88
N LEU A 296 3.90 -12.21 9.34
CA LEU A 296 2.89 -11.23 8.96
C LEU A 296 2.48 -10.37 10.16
N SER A 297 2.47 -9.05 9.96
CA SER A 297 2.02 -8.08 10.96
C SER A 297 0.52 -8.21 11.28
N GLU A 298 0.13 -7.72 12.45
CA GLU A 298 -1.29 -7.63 12.84
C GLU A 298 -2.10 -6.77 11.87
N HIS A 299 -1.50 -5.74 11.26
CA HIS A 299 -2.15 -4.86 10.29
C HIS A 299 -1.52 -5.07 8.92
N PHE A 300 -2.28 -5.57 7.96
CA PHE A 300 -1.76 -5.79 6.61
C PHE A 300 -2.81 -5.44 5.57
N ILE A 301 -2.39 -5.21 4.33
CA ILE A 301 -3.29 -4.89 3.23
C ILE A 301 -3.18 -5.99 2.20
N TYR A 302 -4.29 -6.64 1.90
CA TYR A 302 -4.38 -7.59 0.80
C TYR A 302 -4.58 -6.85 -0.52
N VAL A 303 -3.79 -7.20 -1.53
CA VAL A 303 -3.78 -6.54 -2.84
C VAL A 303 -3.76 -7.60 -3.93
N ASN A 304 -4.67 -7.52 -4.89
CA ASN A 304 -4.56 -8.32 -6.11
C ASN A 304 -3.56 -7.67 -7.07
N ASP A 305 -3.00 -8.47 -7.97
CA ASP A 305 -2.09 -8.01 -9.03
C ASP A 305 -2.72 -6.98 -9.97
N ASP A 306 -4.04 -6.99 -10.13
CA ASP A 306 -4.82 -6.04 -10.92
C ASP A 306 -5.15 -4.71 -10.20
N MET A 307 -4.71 -4.53 -8.95
CA MET A 307 -4.95 -3.32 -8.16
C MET A 307 -3.71 -2.43 -8.09
N PHE A 308 -3.88 -1.12 -8.27
CA PHE A 308 -2.78 -0.17 -8.33
C PHE A 308 -3.01 1.01 -7.40
N PHE A 309 -1.94 1.47 -6.74
CA PHE A 309 -1.93 2.76 -6.06
C PHE A 309 -1.85 3.87 -7.12
N GLY A 310 -2.79 4.82 -7.09
CA GLY A 310 -2.92 5.84 -8.12
C GLY A 310 -2.14 7.13 -7.84
N ARG A 311 -1.80 7.39 -6.58
CA ARG A 311 -1.06 8.57 -6.11
C ARG A 311 -0.48 8.29 -4.71
N PRO A 312 0.44 9.13 -4.19
CA PRO A 312 0.94 8.98 -2.81
C PRO A 312 -0.19 8.94 -1.77
N LEU A 313 -0.20 7.91 -0.94
CA LEU A 313 -1.14 7.70 0.17
C LEU A 313 -0.41 7.60 1.51
N LEU A 314 -1.10 7.96 2.59
CA LEU A 314 -0.62 7.79 3.95
C LEU A 314 -1.15 6.48 4.55
N PRO A 315 -0.50 5.92 5.59
CA PRO A 315 -1.05 4.80 6.36
C PRO A 315 -2.49 5.05 6.83
N THR A 316 -2.79 6.31 7.14
CA THR A 316 -4.10 6.77 7.61
C THR A 316 -5.22 6.66 6.57
N THR A 317 -4.90 6.39 5.30
CA THR A 317 -5.90 6.00 4.30
C THR A 317 -6.54 4.65 4.65
N PHE A 318 -5.77 3.74 5.26
CA PHE A 318 -6.16 2.34 5.48
C PHE A 318 -6.41 2.01 6.95
N PHE A 319 -5.63 2.60 7.87
CA PHE A 319 -5.77 2.37 9.31
C PHE A 319 -5.72 3.68 10.10
N HIS A 320 -6.58 3.82 11.09
CA HIS A 320 -6.39 4.86 12.09
C HIS A 320 -5.16 4.55 12.97
N ALA A 321 -4.54 5.59 13.53
CA ALA A 321 -3.37 5.46 14.40
C ALA A 321 -3.60 4.59 15.66
N ASN A 322 -4.86 4.43 16.08
CA ASN A 322 -5.25 3.53 17.15
C ASN A 322 -5.49 2.07 16.71
N GLY A 323 -5.21 1.73 15.45
CA GLY A 323 -5.29 0.37 14.91
C GLY A 323 -6.64 -0.03 14.32
N ILE A 324 -7.64 0.87 14.27
CA ILE A 324 -8.93 0.60 13.61
C ILE A 324 -8.75 0.61 12.09
N ALA A 325 -9.16 -0.47 11.42
CA ALA A 325 -9.10 -0.61 9.96
C ALA A 325 -10.21 0.18 9.25
N LYS A 326 -9.98 0.54 7.98
CA LYS A 326 -10.99 1.15 7.11
C LYS A 326 -11.37 0.19 6.00
N PHE A 327 -12.67 0.02 5.75
CA PHE A 327 -13.16 -0.74 4.59
C PHE A 327 -13.96 0.16 3.66
N PHE A 328 -14.10 -0.25 2.40
CA PHE A 328 -14.62 0.60 1.32
C PHE A 328 -15.83 -0.05 0.63
N PRO A 329 -17.06 0.17 1.12
CA PRO A 329 -18.27 -0.34 0.50
C PRO A 329 -18.45 0.15 -0.94
N SER A 330 -18.93 -0.76 -1.79
CA SER A 330 -19.39 -0.47 -3.14
C SER A 330 -20.88 -0.10 -3.12
N PRO A 331 -21.36 0.76 -4.05
CA PRO A 331 -22.79 0.92 -4.27
C PRO A 331 -23.45 -0.36 -4.81
N ALA A 332 -22.67 -1.29 -5.38
CA ALA A 332 -23.16 -2.57 -5.88
C ALA A 332 -23.73 -3.43 -4.74
N GLN A 333 -24.92 -3.98 -4.97
CA GLN A 333 -25.62 -4.81 -3.99
C GLN A 333 -25.27 -6.30 -4.14
N LEU A 334 -25.45 -7.02 -3.05
CA LEU A 334 -25.44 -8.47 -2.97
C LEU A 334 -26.86 -9.00 -3.21
N ASP A 335 -27.01 -9.92 -4.15
CA ASP A 335 -28.31 -10.53 -4.46
C ASP A 335 -28.92 -11.21 -3.23
N VAL A 336 -30.25 -11.20 -3.15
CA VAL A 336 -31.00 -11.80 -2.02
C VAL A 336 -31.10 -13.32 -2.13
N GLY A 337 -31.41 -13.96 -1.01
CA GLY A 337 -31.59 -15.42 -0.93
C GLY A 337 -30.29 -16.21 -0.70
N PRO A 338 -30.40 -17.55 -0.57
CA PRO A 338 -29.26 -18.42 -0.35
C PRO A 338 -28.35 -18.50 -1.59
N ALA A 339 -27.09 -18.88 -1.38
CA ALA A 339 -26.15 -19.17 -2.46
C ALA A 339 -26.60 -20.40 -3.26
N THR A 340 -26.42 -20.36 -4.57
CA THR A 340 -26.78 -21.43 -5.50
C THR A 340 -25.63 -21.73 -6.45
N VAL A 341 -25.67 -22.90 -7.11
CA VAL A 341 -24.69 -23.28 -8.13
C VAL A 341 -24.68 -22.35 -9.35
N TYR A 342 -25.78 -21.64 -9.60
CA TYR A 342 -25.93 -20.72 -10.74
C TYR A 342 -25.41 -19.31 -10.46
N ASP A 343 -25.10 -19.00 -9.21
CA ASP A 343 -24.52 -17.72 -8.84
C ASP A 343 -23.08 -17.62 -9.36
N ALA A 344 -22.70 -16.43 -9.83
CA ALA A 344 -21.29 -16.12 -10.04
C ALA A 344 -20.52 -16.37 -8.71
N PRO A 345 -19.29 -16.93 -8.74
CA PRO A 345 -18.59 -17.34 -7.52
C PRO A 345 -18.49 -16.26 -6.42
N VAL A 346 -18.25 -15.00 -6.82
CA VAL A 346 -18.20 -13.86 -5.89
C VAL A 346 -19.56 -13.55 -5.26
N THR A 347 -20.65 -13.75 -6.01
CA THR A 347 -22.03 -13.58 -5.51
C THR A 347 -22.40 -14.71 -4.55
N ALA A 348 -22.09 -15.96 -4.89
CA ALA A 348 -22.31 -17.11 -4.01
C ALA A 348 -21.60 -16.93 -2.66
N ALA A 349 -20.31 -16.57 -2.70
CA ALA A 349 -19.53 -16.31 -1.50
C ALA A 349 -20.07 -15.12 -0.69
N GLY A 350 -20.48 -14.03 -1.34
CA GLY A 350 -21.12 -12.90 -0.67
C GLY A 350 -22.43 -13.26 0.03
N LYS A 351 -23.25 -14.15 -0.56
CA LYS A 351 -24.46 -14.67 0.08
C LYS A 351 -24.14 -15.56 1.29
N ASN A 352 -23.11 -16.41 1.21
CA ASN A 352 -22.63 -17.20 2.35
C ASN A 352 -22.11 -16.31 3.49
N ASN A 353 -21.33 -15.28 3.16
CA ASN A 353 -20.84 -14.30 4.13
C ASN A 353 -22.01 -13.61 4.84
N ARG A 354 -23.04 -13.18 4.10
CA ARG A 354 -24.23 -12.55 4.69
C ARG A 354 -24.87 -13.46 5.73
N ARG A 355 -25.09 -14.73 5.39
CA ARG A 355 -25.69 -15.71 6.32
C ARG A 355 -24.90 -15.76 7.64
N HIS A 356 -23.58 -15.88 7.58
CA HIS A 356 -22.76 -15.97 8.79
C HIS A 356 -22.70 -14.66 9.59
N ILE A 357 -22.75 -13.50 8.92
CA ILE A 357 -22.87 -12.22 9.61
C ILE A 357 -24.23 -12.07 10.30
N GLU A 358 -25.32 -12.52 9.67
CA GLU A 358 -26.66 -12.52 10.24
C GLU A 358 -26.75 -13.45 11.46
N GLU A 359 -26.23 -14.67 11.34
CA GLU A 359 -26.19 -15.66 12.43
C GLU A 359 -25.37 -15.15 13.63
N ARG A 360 -24.20 -14.54 13.39
CA ARG A 360 -23.28 -14.13 14.46
C ARG A 360 -23.67 -12.82 15.13
N PHE A 361 -24.12 -11.83 14.34
CA PHE A 361 -24.29 -10.45 14.80
C PHE A 361 -25.75 -9.97 14.76
N GLY A 362 -26.68 -10.76 14.22
CA GLY A 362 -28.09 -10.36 14.10
C GLY A 362 -28.30 -9.20 13.12
N ARG A 363 -27.39 -9.03 12.15
CA ARG A 363 -27.39 -7.92 11.18
C ARG A 363 -27.19 -8.47 9.76
N SER A 364 -27.91 -7.89 8.80
CA SER A 364 -27.75 -8.24 7.39
C SER A 364 -26.83 -7.26 6.67
N ILE A 365 -26.05 -7.77 5.71
CA ILE A 365 -25.19 -6.98 4.83
C ILE A 365 -25.76 -6.95 3.43
N THR A 366 -25.74 -5.79 2.77
CA THR A 366 -26.32 -5.64 1.42
C THR A 366 -25.31 -5.20 0.37
N GLN A 367 -24.19 -4.60 0.78
CA GLN A 367 -23.23 -4.03 -0.15
C GLN A 367 -22.05 -4.97 -0.40
N LYS A 368 -21.57 -5.00 -1.64
CA LYS A 368 -20.25 -5.55 -1.98
C LYS A 368 -19.15 -4.58 -1.52
N MET A 369 -17.90 -5.02 -1.58
CA MET A 369 -16.74 -4.14 -1.40
C MET A 369 -16.26 -3.60 -2.74
N ARG A 370 -15.63 -2.43 -2.74
CA ARG A 370 -14.90 -1.95 -3.92
C ARG A 370 -13.67 -2.83 -4.11
N HIS A 371 -13.31 -3.08 -5.36
CA HIS A 371 -12.10 -3.83 -5.69
C HIS A 371 -10.86 -2.93 -5.59
N VAL A 372 -10.38 -2.78 -4.36
CA VAL A 372 -9.28 -1.91 -3.94
C VAL A 372 -8.40 -2.65 -2.93
N PRO A 373 -7.17 -2.19 -2.65
CA PRO A 373 -6.37 -2.74 -1.57
C PRO A 373 -7.18 -2.82 -0.27
N TYR A 374 -7.29 -4.02 0.30
CA TYR A 374 -8.16 -4.35 1.43
C TYR A 374 -7.39 -4.30 2.75
N PRO A 375 -7.68 -3.35 3.67
CA PRO A 375 -7.03 -3.30 4.97
C PRO A 375 -7.61 -4.38 5.88
N LEU A 376 -6.74 -5.29 6.33
CA LEU A 376 -7.09 -6.46 7.11
C LEU A 376 -6.36 -6.46 8.46
N ARG A 377 -6.91 -7.24 9.38
CA ARG A 377 -6.29 -7.51 10.67
C ARG A 377 -6.10 -9.00 10.87
N ARG A 378 -4.89 -9.43 11.17
CA ARG A 378 -4.55 -10.86 11.34
C ARG A 378 -5.44 -11.51 12.39
N SER A 379 -5.57 -10.88 13.54
CA SER A 379 -6.45 -11.34 14.63
C SER A 379 -7.93 -11.50 14.24
N VAL A 380 -8.42 -10.75 13.24
CA VAL A 380 -9.81 -10.90 12.76
C VAL A 380 -9.97 -12.12 11.87
N LEU A 381 -9.00 -12.42 11.02
CA LEU A 381 -9.03 -13.65 10.22
C LEU A 381 -8.93 -14.87 11.13
N GLU A 382 -8.06 -14.83 12.15
CA GLU A 382 -7.99 -15.85 13.19
C GLU A 382 -9.33 -15.98 13.94
N ASP A 383 -10.04 -14.87 14.20
CA ASP A 383 -11.35 -14.90 14.86
C ASP A 383 -12.44 -15.52 13.99
N ILE A 384 -12.43 -15.24 12.69
CA ILE A 384 -13.33 -15.87 11.73
C ILE A 384 -13.08 -17.38 11.69
N GLU A 385 -11.82 -17.83 11.60
CA GLU A 385 -11.48 -19.25 11.60
C GLU A 385 -11.89 -19.96 12.90
N ARG A 386 -11.73 -19.31 14.06
CA ARG A 386 -12.19 -19.88 15.34
C ARG A 386 -13.72 -20.06 15.41
N HIS A 387 -14.49 -19.17 14.78
CA HIS A 387 -15.95 -19.22 14.83
C HIS A 387 -16.58 -20.01 13.69
N LEU A 388 -15.91 -20.09 12.53
CA LEU A 388 -16.37 -20.78 11.32
C LEU A 388 -15.34 -21.83 10.85
N PRO A 389 -14.86 -22.74 11.71
CA PRO A 389 -13.75 -23.62 11.37
C PRO A 389 -14.11 -24.57 10.21
N ALA A 390 -15.34 -25.09 10.19
CA ALA A 390 -15.79 -26.02 9.16
C ALA A 390 -15.89 -25.32 7.78
N GLU A 391 -16.34 -24.08 7.75
CA GLU A 391 -16.51 -23.31 6.52
C GLU A 391 -15.19 -22.77 5.98
N VAL A 392 -14.26 -22.35 6.86
CA VAL A 392 -12.91 -21.97 6.45
C VAL A 392 -12.15 -23.17 5.91
N VAL A 393 -12.15 -24.31 6.61
CA VAL A 393 -11.53 -25.55 6.12
C VAL A 393 -12.21 -26.09 4.86
N GLY A 394 -13.54 -25.99 4.79
CA GLY A 394 -14.28 -26.35 3.58
C GLY A 394 -13.86 -25.49 2.39
N THR A 395 -13.76 -24.17 2.57
CA THR A 395 -13.29 -23.24 1.54
C THR A 395 -11.87 -23.56 1.09
N SER A 396 -10.94 -23.84 2.01
CA SER A 396 -9.56 -24.18 1.67
C SER A 396 -9.42 -25.57 1.00
N GLY A 397 -10.41 -26.44 1.17
CA GLY A 397 -10.47 -27.75 0.52
C GLY A 397 -10.92 -27.73 -0.95
N HIS A 398 -11.58 -26.66 -1.42
CA HIS A 398 -12.05 -26.61 -2.81
C HIS A 398 -10.92 -26.17 -3.76
N GLN A 399 -10.46 -27.08 -4.63
CA GLN A 399 -9.43 -26.77 -5.64
C GLN A 399 -9.92 -25.79 -6.73
N PHE A 400 -11.23 -25.67 -6.94
CA PHE A 400 -11.85 -24.70 -7.84
C PHE A 400 -12.94 -23.90 -7.11
N ARG A 401 -13.31 -22.74 -7.67
CA ARG A 401 -14.38 -21.89 -7.14
C ARG A 401 -15.64 -22.71 -6.87
N HIS A 402 -16.11 -22.70 -5.63
CA HIS A 402 -17.23 -23.53 -5.21
C HIS A 402 -18.37 -22.69 -4.59
N PRO A 403 -19.66 -23.03 -4.78
CA PRO A 403 -20.78 -22.24 -4.27
C PRO A 403 -20.87 -22.12 -2.75
N LYS A 404 -20.14 -22.97 -2.00
CA LYS A 404 -20.03 -22.91 -0.53
C LYS A 404 -18.84 -22.09 -0.04
N ASP A 405 -18.01 -21.55 -0.93
CA ASP A 405 -16.85 -20.76 -0.53
C ASP A 405 -17.25 -19.52 0.28
N LEU A 406 -16.31 -19.07 1.11
CA LEU A 406 -16.31 -17.75 1.73
C LEU A 406 -15.35 -16.81 1.01
N SER A 407 -15.74 -15.55 0.84
CA SER A 407 -14.84 -14.49 0.37
C SER A 407 -14.33 -13.70 1.57
N ILE A 408 -13.26 -14.21 2.19
CA ILE A 408 -12.83 -13.78 3.53
C ILE A 408 -12.17 -12.39 3.51
N PRO A 409 -10.97 -12.19 2.90
CA PRO A 409 -10.33 -10.89 2.73
C PRO A 409 -11.19 -9.85 2.02
N SER A 410 -11.84 -10.22 0.92
CA SER A 410 -12.53 -9.29 0.03
C SER A 410 -13.93 -8.88 0.49
N SER A 411 -14.49 -9.52 1.53
CA SER A 411 -15.82 -9.18 2.04
C SER A 411 -16.07 -9.53 3.51
N LEU A 412 -15.94 -10.79 3.93
CA LEU A 412 -16.37 -11.24 5.27
C LEU A 412 -15.64 -10.51 6.39
N GLN A 413 -14.31 -10.39 6.27
CA GLN A 413 -13.45 -9.75 7.27
C GLN A 413 -13.90 -8.32 7.57
N HIS A 414 -14.24 -7.54 6.54
CA HIS A 414 -14.60 -6.14 6.70
C HIS A 414 -15.86 -5.96 7.54
N TYR A 415 -16.91 -6.76 7.27
CA TYR A 415 -18.13 -6.70 8.06
C TYR A 415 -17.96 -7.32 9.44
N TRP A 416 -17.19 -8.40 9.57
CA TRP A 416 -16.87 -9.00 10.85
C TRP A 416 -16.16 -7.98 11.76
N SER A 417 -15.13 -7.33 11.23
CA SER A 417 -14.39 -6.29 11.95
C SER A 417 -15.22 -5.05 12.26
N PHE A 418 -16.17 -4.67 11.40
CA PHE A 418 -17.09 -3.57 11.71
C PHE A 418 -17.99 -3.91 12.90
N PHE A 419 -18.64 -5.08 12.87
CA PHE A 419 -19.54 -5.49 13.94
C PHE A 419 -18.82 -5.90 15.24
N SER A 420 -17.53 -6.24 15.19
CA SER A 420 -16.68 -6.44 16.37
C SER A 420 -15.99 -5.17 16.87
N GLY A 421 -16.23 -3.99 16.26
CA GLY A 421 -15.66 -2.71 16.70
C GLY A 421 -14.18 -2.49 16.33
N GLN A 422 -13.67 -3.23 15.35
CA GLN A 422 -12.28 -3.22 14.89
C GLN A 422 -12.08 -2.52 13.54
N ALA A 423 -13.15 -2.14 12.85
CA ALA A 423 -13.12 -1.37 11.61
C ALA A 423 -14.26 -0.34 11.49
N VAL A 424 -14.06 0.64 10.62
CA VAL A 424 -15.07 1.65 10.26
C VAL A 424 -15.14 1.82 8.74
N PRO A 425 -16.29 2.23 8.17
CA PRO A 425 -16.36 2.56 6.76
C PRO A 425 -15.46 3.77 6.46
N GLY A 426 -14.70 3.69 5.37
CA GLY A 426 -13.87 4.76 4.85
C GLY A 426 -14.30 5.19 3.45
N SER A 427 -13.62 6.20 2.93
CA SER A 427 -13.76 6.66 1.55
C SER A 427 -12.43 6.58 0.83
N ILE A 428 -12.45 6.13 -0.41
CA ILE A 428 -11.28 6.07 -1.29
C ILE A 428 -11.69 6.47 -2.71
N ARG A 429 -10.92 7.34 -3.36
CA ARG A 429 -11.17 7.72 -4.75
C ARG A 429 -10.67 6.62 -5.65
N TYR A 430 -11.60 5.96 -6.32
CA TYR A 430 -11.36 4.71 -7.04
C TYR A 430 -11.91 4.79 -8.47
N THR A 431 -11.23 4.12 -9.39
CA THR A 431 -11.76 3.84 -10.73
C THR A 431 -11.47 2.40 -11.14
N TYR A 432 -12.43 1.77 -11.81
CA TYR A 432 -12.33 0.42 -12.36
C TYR A 432 -12.31 0.53 -13.88
N ALA A 433 -11.29 0.01 -14.57
CA ALA A 433 -11.28 -0.07 -16.02
C ALA A 433 -11.36 -1.53 -16.45
N ASP A 434 -12.34 -1.82 -17.30
CA ASP A 434 -12.48 -3.11 -17.95
C ASP A 434 -11.76 -3.05 -19.29
N LEU A 435 -10.72 -3.85 -19.48
CA LEU A 435 -9.88 -3.79 -20.69
C LEU A 435 -10.64 -4.09 -21.98
N ALA A 436 -11.77 -4.79 -21.86
CA ALA A 436 -12.64 -5.12 -22.98
C ALA A 436 -13.65 -3.99 -23.33
N ASP A 437 -13.81 -2.98 -22.47
CA ASP A 437 -14.74 -1.87 -22.67
C ASP A 437 -14.18 -0.83 -23.67
N PRO A 438 -14.90 -0.47 -24.75
CA PRO A 438 -14.45 0.51 -25.75
C PRO A 438 -14.14 1.91 -25.20
N SER A 439 -14.65 2.27 -24.01
CA SER A 439 -14.39 3.55 -23.34
C SER A 439 -13.09 3.56 -22.52
N THR A 440 -12.47 2.40 -22.30
CA THR A 440 -11.25 2.26 -21.48
C THR A 440 -10.08 3.13 -21.95
N PRO A 441 -9.76 3.27 -23.25
CA PRO A 441 -8.69 4.17 -23.68
C PRO A 441 -8.86 5.61 -23.18
N VAL A 442 -10.08 6.16 -23.24
CA VAL A 442 -10.41 7.51 -22.76
C VAL A 442 -10.29 7.58 -21.24
N LYS A 443 -10.68 6.52 -20.54
CA LYS A 443 -10.59 6.43 -19.08
C LYS A 443 -9.14 6.40 -18.60
N LEU A 444 -8.27 5.63 -19.26
CA LEU A 444 -6.84 5.55 -18.96
C LEU A 444 -6.13 6.87 -19.27
N ALA A 445 -6.44 7.51 -20.39
CA ALA A 445 -5.89 8.83 -20.73
C ALA A 445 -6.26 9.90 -19.67
N ASN A 446 -7.52 9.91 -19.23
CA ASN A 446 -7.97 10.80 -18.16
C ASN A 446 -7.29 10.51 -16.81
N LEU A 447 -7.09 9.23 -16.49
CA LEU A 447 -6.40 8.81 -15.29
C LEU A 447 -4.93 9.26 -15.32
N LEU A 448 -4.23 9.04 -16.44
CA LEU A 448 -2.83 9.45 -16.64
C LEU A 448 -2.65 10.98 -16.57
N ALA A 449 -3.55 11.74 -17.20
CA ALA A 449 -3.47 13.20 -17.21
C ALA A 449 -3.76 13.83 -15.84
N ARG A 450 -4.75 13.29 -15.10
CA ARG A 450 -5.23 13.91 -13.85
C ARG A 450 -4.61 13.33 -12.59
N ARG A 451 -4.15 12.06 -12.63
CA ARG A 451 -3.60 11.29 -11.49
C ARG A 451 -4.37 11.49 -10.18
N HIS A 452 -5.70 11.51 -10.31
CA HIS A 452 -6.61 12.01 -9.29
C HIS A 452 -7.19 10.91 -8.41
N CYS A 453 -7.10 9.65 -8.83
CA CYS A 453 -7.56 8.51 -8.05
C CYS A 453 -6.52 8.13 -6.98
N ASP A 454 -7.02 7.68 -5.83
CA ASP A 454 -6.19 7.10 -4.77
C ASP A 454 -5.69 5.73 -5.20
N VAL A 455 -6.58 4.94 -5.83
CA VAL A 455 -6.33 3.60 -6.35
C VAL A 455 -7.14 3.37 -7.62
N PHE A 456 -6.72 2.40 -8.44
CA PHE A 456 -7.48 1.94 -9.59
C PHE A 456 -7.28 0.45 -9.82
N CYS A 457 -8.19 -0.17 -10.57
CA CYS A 457 -8.10 -1.57 -10.96
C CYS A 457 -8.25 -1.68 -12.48
N LEU A 458 -7.43 -2.55 -13.09
CA LEU A 458 -7.46 -2.90 -14.50
C LEU A 458 -7.78 -4.38 -14.60
N ASN A 459 -9.00 -4.73 -14.96
CA ASN A 459 -9.43 -6.13 -15.05
C ASN A 459 -9.84 -6.47 -16.48
N ASP A 460 -9.73 -7.75 -16.83
CA ASP A 460 -10.18 -8.26 -18.11
C ASP A 460 -11.48 -9.06 -17.91
N THR A 461 -12.54 -8.68 -18.61
CA THR A 461 -13.72 -9.54 -18.76
C THR A 461 -13.80 -10.06 -20.18
N ASP A 462 -14.22 -11.32 -20.35
CA ASP A 462 -14.30 -12.05 -21.63
C ASP A 462 -15.29 -11.46 -22.66
N SER A 463 -15.68 -10.19 -22.52
CA SER A 463 -16.65 -9.50 -23.37
C SER A 463 -16.01 -8.32 -24.10
N GLY A 464 -15.23 -8.58 -25.16
CA GLY A 464 -14.63 -7.48 -25.93
C GLY A 464 -14.36 -7.78 -27.39
N GLU A 465 -14.90 -6.92 -28.25
CA GLU A 465 -14.72 -6.82 -29.70
C GLU A 465 -13.30 -6.36 -30.12
N VAL A 466 -12.40 -6.13 -29.16
CA VAL A 466 -11.05 -5.55 -29.34
C VAL A 466 -9.99 -6.66 -29.34
N LEU A 467 -9.04 -6.60 -30.29
CA LEU A 467 -7.95 -7.56 -30.39
C LEU A 467 -7.07 -7.55 -29.13
N LEU A 468 -6.73 -8.73 -28.61
CA LEU A 468 -5.88 -8.90 -27.42
C LEU A 468 -4.54 -8.14 -27.52
N SER A 469 -3.94 -8.08 -28.72
CA SER A 469 -2.70 -7.33 -28.97
C SER A 469 -2.86 -5.82 -28.76
N GLU A 470 -4.02 -5.25 -29.10
CA GLU A 470 -4.29 -3.82 -28.91
C GLU A 470 -4.49 -3.49 -27.43
N GLN A 471 -5.16 -4.37 -26.69
CA GLN A 471 -5.31 -4.24 -25.23
C GLN A 471 -3.94 -4.26 -24.52
N LEU A 472 -3.06 -5.20 -24.92
CA LEU A 472 -1.70 -5.33 -24.36
C LEU A 472 -0.83 -4.10 -24.63
N ALA A 473 -0.86 -3.57 -25.85
CA ALA A 473 -0.10 -2.37 -26.20
C ALA A 473 -0.60 -1.15 -25.39
N MET A 474 -1.92 -0.93 -25.33
CA MET A 474 -2.52 0.15 -24.55
C MET A 474 -2.16 0.05 -23.05
N LEU A 475 -2.23 -1.16 -22.48
CA LEU A 475 -1.90 -1.39 -21.08
C LEU A 475 -0.43 -1.08 -20.80
N THR A 476 0.47 -1.57 -21.67
CA THR A 476 1.91 -1.35 -21.55
C THR A 476 2.24 0.14 -21.61
N ASP A 477 1.67 0.87 -22.57
CA ASP A 477 1.88 2.31 -22.73
C ASP A 477 1.39 3.09 -21.50
N PHE A 478 0.17 2.78 -21.05
CA PHE A 478 -0.42 3.41 -19.87
C PHE A 478 0.40 3.14 -18.60
N LEU A 479 0.70 1.87 -18.29
CA LEU A 479 1.40 1.49 -17.07
C LEU A 479 2.84 2.01 -17.05
N SER A 480 3.54 1.98 -18.20
CA SER A 480 4.90 2.55 -18.33
C SER A 480 4.90 4.06 -18.08
N ALA A 481 3.90 4.79 -18.59
CA ALA A 481 3.78 6.22 -18.35
C ALA A 481 3.29 6.54 -16.92
N TYR A 482 2.43 5.70 -16.35
CA TYR A 482 1.89 5.92 -15.01
C TYR A 482 2.92 5.60 -13.92
N PHE A 483 3.71 4.54 -14.11
CA PHE A 483 4.70 4.03 -13.17
C PHE A 483 6.09 3.87 -13.85
N PRO A 484 6.74 4.99 -14.21
CA PRO A 484 8.00 4.96 -14.95
C PRO A 484 9.22 4.57 -14.10
N PHE A 485 9.03 4.39 -12.79
CA PHE A 485 10.09 4.12 -11.83
C PHE A 485 10.21 2.62 -11.58
N ARG A 486 11.41 2.08 -11.79
CA ARG A 486 11.69 0.67 -11.48
C ARG A 486 11.64 0.47 -9.97
N ALA A 487 11.07 -0.66 -9.55
CA ALA A 487 11.17 -1.08 -8.17
C ALA A 487 12.60 -1.58 -7.87
N PRO A 488 13.09 -1.43 -6.62
CA PRO A 488 14.46 -1.79 -6.25
C PRO A 488 14.73 -3.32 -6.31
N PHE A 489 13.67 -4.13 -6.35
CA PHE A 489 13.72 -5.59 -6.49
C PHE A 489 13.49 -6.06 -7.93
N GLU A 490 13.60 -5.17 -8.92
CA GLU A 490 13.64 -5.58 -10.33
C GLU A 490 15.07 -5.87 -10.78
N LEU A 491 15.30 -7.08 -11.27
CA LEU A 491 16.58 -7.53 -11.78
C LEU A 491 16.99 -6.76 -13.04
N PRO A 492 18.31 -6.67 -13.35
CA PRO A 492 18.76 -6.15 -14.63
C PRO A 492 18.12 -6.87 -15.83
N ALA A 493 17.90 -6.15 -16.93
CA ALA A 493 17.12 -6.66 -18.07
C ALA A 493 17.75 -7.90 -18.71
N GLU A 494 19.08 -7.99 -18.70
CA GLU A 494 19.83 -9.14 -19.18
C GLU A 494 19.59 -10.40 -18.32
N VAL A 495 19.47 -10.24 -17.00
CA VAL A 495 19.18 -11.33 -16.06
C VAL A 495 17.71 -11.75 -16.18
N GLU A 496 16.80 -10.78 -16.28
CA GLU A 496 15.37 -11.00 -16.55
C GLU A 496 15.18 -11.83 -17.83
N ALA A 497 15.84 -11.45 -18.93
CA ALA A 497 15.76 -12.14 -20.22
C ALA A 497 16.30 -13.58 -20.18
N GLU A 498 17.34 -13.85 -19.39
CA GLU A 498 17.83 -15.21 -19.16
C GLU A 498 16.81 -16.04 -18.37
N ARG A 499 16.29 -15.49 -17.26
CA ARG A 499 15.29 -16.14 -16.39
C ARG A 499 13.96 -16.39 -17.11
N ALA A 500 13.59 -15.54 -18.06
CA ALA A 500 12.37 -15.68 -18.86
C ALA A 500 12.37 -16.94 -19.76
N ARG A 501 13.52 -17.60 -19.96
CA ARG A 501 13.62 -18.86 -20.70
C ARG A 501 13.12 -20.08 -19.92
N MET A 502 12.90 -19.93 -18.61
CA MET A 502 12.39 -20.95 -17.71
C MET A 502 10.89 -20.73 -17.45
N THR A 503 10.17 -21.76 -17.01
CA THR A 503 8.81 -21.59 -16.46
C THR A 503 8.87 -20.86 -15.12
N ALA A 504 7.76 -20.25 -14.68
CA ALA A 504 7.70 -19.61 -13.36
C ALA A 504 7.92 -20.63 -12.23
N THR A 505 7.41 -21.85 -12.42
CA THR A 505 7.63 -23.00 -11.54
C THR A 505 9.11 -23.41 -11.49
N ALA A 506 9.78 -23.55 -12.65
CA ALA A 506 11.21 -23.88 -12.68
C ALA A 506 12.08 -22.79 -12.02
N ARG A 507 11.71 -21.51 -12.17
CA ARG A 507 12.39 -20.41 -11.46
C ARG A 507 12.21 -20.53 -9.95
N ALA A 508 11.01 -20.84 -9.46
CA ALA A 508 10.79 -21.03 -8.03
C ALA A 508 11.62 -22.18 -7.47
N ALA A 509 11.69 -23.31 -8.17
CA ALA A 509 12.53 -24.45 -7.78
C ALA A 509 14.03 -24.12 -7.74
N THR A 510 14.47 -23.16 -8.56
CA THR A 510 15.88 -22.77 -8.68
C THR A 510 16.28 -21.70 -7.66
N TYR A 511 15.43 -20.71 -7.45
CA TYR A 511 15.80 -19.48 -6.73
C TYR A 511 15.21 -19.38 -5.32
N LEU A 512 14.18 -20.15 -4.99
CA LEU A 512 13.63 -20.13 -3.65
C LEU A 512 14.25 -21.26 -2.82
N PRO A 513 14.63 -21.02 -1.55
CA PRO A 513 15.14 -22.08 -0.68
C PRO A 513 14.08 -23.15 -0.48
N GLU A 514 14.48 -24.40 -0.24
CA GLU A 514 13.54 -25.44 0.18
C GLU A 514 12.75 -24.93 1.40
N ALA A 515 11.42 -25.05 1.33
CA ALA A 515 10.56 -24.56 2.41
C ALA A 515 10.92 -25.33 3.70
N ALA A 516 11.24 -24.61 4.77
CA ALA A 516 11.34 -25.22 6.08
C ALA A 516 9.96 -25.82 6.42
N VAL A 517 9.91 -27.14 6.57
CA VAL A 517 8.72 -27.83 7.10
C VAL A 517 8.53 -27.30 8.51
N VAL A 518 7.51 -26.46 8.72
CA VAL A 518 7.13 -26.05 10.08
C VAL A 518 6.52 -27.28 10.72
N ALA A 519 7.34 -28.06 11.42
CA ALA A 519 6.88 -29.11 12.29
C ALA A 519 5.97 -28.47 13.34
N GLY A 520 4.70 -28.89 13.40
CA GLY A 520 3.77 -28.43 14.41
C GLY A 520 4.39 -28.61 15.80
N GLU A 521 4.37 -27.55 16.60
CA GLU A 521 4.78 -27.60 18.00
C GLU A 521 3.88 -28.59 18.77
N GLN A 522 4.29 -29.85 18.82
CA GLN A 522 3.93 -30.73 19.92
C GLN A 522 4.83 -30.39 21.11
N ALA A 523 4.36 -29.49 21.96
CA ALA A 523 4.80 -29.40 23.34
C ALA A 523 3.62 -29.76 24.26
N LEU A 524 3.25 -31.04 24.26
CA LEU A 524 2.58 -31.65 25.41
C LEU A 524 3.63 -31.81 26.50
N THR A 525 3.81 -30.77 27.32
CA THR A 525 4.44 -30.93 28.63
C THR A 525 3.42 -31.54 29.57
N THR A 526 3.55 -32.86 29.77
CA THR A 526 3.01 -33.57 30.93
C THR A 526 3.67 -33.01 32.19
N GLY A 527 3.06 -31.99 32.79
CA GLY A 527 3.35 -31.55 34.15
C GLY A 527 2.37 -32.22 35.11
N GLY A 528 2.90 -33.11 35.96
CA GLY A 528 2.13 -33.83 36.97
C GLY A 528 1.43 -32.89 37.94
N VAL A 529 0.19 -33.25 38.25
CA VAL A 529 -0.59 -32.73 39.36
C VAL A 529 0.01 -33.31 40.65
N ASP A 530 0.54 -32.44 41.50
CA ASP A 530 0.58 -32.67 42.94
C ASP A 530 0.05 -31.40 43.59
N GLY A 531 -0.93 -31.59 44.47
CA GLY A 531 -1.79 -30.55 44.99
C GLY A 531 -1.23 -29.91 46.25
N THR A 532 -1.44 -28.61 46.36
CA THR A 532 -1.74 -27.94 47.62
C THR A 532 -2.58 -26.70 47.32
N THR A 533 -3.71 -26.66 48.02
CA THR A 533 -4.62 -25.54 48.24
C THR A 533 -3.90 -24.29 48.72
N ASP A 534 -4.26 -23.12 48.20
CA ASP A 534 -4.57 -21.91 48.97
C ASP A 534 -5.18 -20.83 48.05
N GLU A 535 -6.39 -20.37 48.38
CA GLU A 535 -7.01 -19.12 47.88
C GLU A 535 -6.27 -17.89 48.46
N PRO A 536 -6.32 -16.69 47.83
CA PRO A 536 -7.36 -15.71 48.18
C PRO A 536 -7.82 -14.72 47.05
N GLU A 537 -9.14 -14.52 46.97
CA GLU A 537 -9.90 -13.29 47.27
C GLU A 537 -9.57 -11.88 46.65
N TRP A 538 -10.63 -11.29 46.05
CA TRP A 538 -10.98 -9.86 45.74
C TRP A 538 -10.40 -9.17 44.48
N VAL A 539 -11.24 -8.71 43.53
CA VAL A 539 -12.08 -7.49 43.53
C VAL A 539 -11.29 -6.19 43.80
N ARG A 540 -10.88 -5.52 42.71
CA ARG A 540 -11.12 -4.09 42.43
C ARG A 540 -10.72 -3.74 41.01
#